data_AF-A0A401LPA4-F1
#
_entry.id   AF-A0A401LPA4-F1
#
_cell.length_a   1.000
_cell.length_b   1.000
_cell.length_c   1.000
_cell.angle_alpha   90.00
_cell.angle_beta   90.00
_cell.angle_gamma   90.00
#
_symmetry.space_group_name_H-M   'P 1'
#
loop_
_entity.id
_entity.type
_entity.pdbx_description
1 polymer ?
#
loop_
_entity_poly.entity_id
_entity_poly.type
_entity_poly.pdbx_seq_one_letter_code
_entity_poly.pdbx_strand_id
1 'polypeptide(L)'
;MTAKKNVTRATETLVYNIRGWMTSLQSPYFSQTLHYSDGMGTPCYNGNISSMTWKAGSETTLRGYKFTYNGLSRLDENDGYLTVTDAKTHYFIQAP
;
A
#
# COMPACT_ATOMS: atom_id res chain seq x y z
N MET A 1 32.88 30.07 12.53
CA MET A 1 31.78 29.44 13.31
C MET A 1 31.07 28.48 12.38
N THR A 2 31.14 27.17 12.62
CA THR A 2 30.47 26.17 11.76
C THR A 2 29.06 25.95 12.29
N ALA A 3 28.04 26.30 11.51
CA ALA A 3 26.65 26.06 11.89
C ALA A 3 26.41 24.55 12.02
N LYS A 4 25.82 24.12 13.14
CA LYS A 4 25.37 22.74 13.32
C LYS A 4 24.20 22.50 12.37
N LYS A 5 24.34 21.53 11.46
CA LYS A 5 23.27 21.09 10.57
C LYS A 5 22.19 20.40 11.42
N ASN A 6 21.05 21.03 11.62
CA ASN A 6 19.91 20.40 12.29
C ASN A 6 19.38 19.30 11.38
N VAL A 7 19.54 18.04 11.78
CA VAL A 7 18.98 16.89 11.07
C VAL A 7 17.52 16.76 11.50
N THR A 8 16.60 17.26 10.68
CA THR A 8 15.16 17.00 10.86
C THR A 8 14.90 15.53 10.53
N ARG A 9 14.44 14.76 11.51
CA ARG A 9 14.02 13.37 11.29
C ARG A 9 12.70 13.36 10.54
N ALA A 10 12.52 12.42 9.62
CA ALA A 10 11.23 12.21 8.99
C ALA A 10 10.18 11.87 10.05
N THR A 11 9.00 12.47 9.92
CA THR A 11 7.81 12.11 10.70
C THR A 11 6.93 11.22 9.85
N GLU A 12 6.35 10.20 10.48
CA GLU A 12 5.40 9.29 9.86
C GLU A 12 4.03 9.52 10.49
N THR A 13 3.00 9.60 9.65
CA THR A 13 1.60 9.68 10.08
C THR A 13 0.92 8.35 9.76
N LEU A 14 0.33 7.73 10.78
CA LEU A 14 -0.41 6.47 10.65
C LEU A 14 -1.89 6.74 10.92
N VAL A 15 -2.75 6.24 10.05
CA VAL A 15 -4.21 6.36 10.17
C VAL A 15 -4.80 4.96 10.30
N TYR A 16 -5.81 4.82 11.14
CA TYR A 16 -6.47 3.55 11.44
C TYR A 16 -7.98 3.68 11.28
N ASN A 17 -8.66 2.58 10.95
CA ASN A 17 -10.11 2.50 11.00
C ASN A 17 -10.62 2.18 12.42
N ILE A 18 -11.94 2.16 12.61
CA ILE A 18 -12.58 1.87 13.91
C ILE A 18 -12.28 0.47 14.49
N ARG A 19 -11.72 -0.44 13.68
CA ARG A 19 -11.28 -1.78 14.12
C ARG A 19 -9.80 -1.81 14.53
N GLY A 20 -9.12 -0.66 14.47
CA GLY A 20 -7.68 -0.56 14.76
C GLY A 20 -6.78 -1.05 13.62
N TRP A 21 -7.32 -1.27 12.41
CA TRP A 21 -6.50 -1.64 11.26
C TRP A 21 -5.95 -0.40 10.58
N MET A 22 -4.65 -0.40 10.27
CA MET A 22 -3.99 0.72 9.60
C MET A 22 -4.50 0.86 8.17
N THR A 23 -4.95 2.05 7.79
CA THR A 23 -5.45 2.36 6.45
C THR A 23 -4.52 3.27 5.67
N SER A 24 -3.62 4.00 6.34
CA SER A 24 -2.63 4.85 5.66
C SER A 24 -1.36 5.02 6.47
N LEU A 25 -0.23 5.10 5.75
CA LEU A 25 1.07 5.52 6.24
C LEU A 25 1.59 6.62 5.31
N GLN A 26 1.96 7.76 5.87
CA GLN A 26 2.48 8.91 5.10
C GLN A 26 3.76 9.45 5.74
N SER A 27 4.79 9.63 4.92
CA SER A 27 6.05 10.32 5.25
C SER A 27 6.51 11.19 4.08
N PRO A 28 7.55 12.02 4.24
CA PRO A 28 8.13 12.77 3.13
C PRO A 28 8.72 11.90 2.01
N TYR A 29 9.02 10.63 2.30
CA TYR A 29 9.71 9.73 1.38
C TYR A 29 8.84 8.59 0.87
N PHE A 30 7.64 8.42 1.42
CA PHE A 30 6.78 7.31 1.08
C PHE A 30 5.34 7.57 1.52
N SER A 31 4.38 7.12 0.72
CA SER A 31 2.99 7.02 1.14
C SER A 31 2.39 5.70 0.72
N GLN A 32 1.55 5.15 1.59
CA GLN A 32 0.81 3.92 1.36
C GLN A 32 -0.62 4.08 1.85
N THR A 33 -1.55 3.48 1.13
CA THR A 33 -2.94 3.29 1.54
C THR A 33 -3.26 1.81 1.50
N LEU A 34 -3.82 1.29 2.59
CA LEU A 34 -4.26 -0.09 2.72
C LEU A 34 -5.78 -0.14 2.68
N HIS A 35 -6.31 -1.03 1.85
CA HIS A 35 -7.74 -1.24 1.68
C HIS A 35 -8.14 -2.60 2.22
N TYR A 36 -9.29 -2.64 2.89
CA TYR A 36 -9.84 -3.86 3.49
C TYR A 36 -11.19 -4.17 2.84
N SER A 37 -12.21 -3.39 3.17
CA SER A 37 -13.57 -3.51 2.65
C SER A 37 -13.83 -2.69 1.38
N ASP A 38 -12.84 -1.93 0.93
CA ASP A 38 -12.91 -0.98 -0.18
C ASP A 38 -11.74 -1.21 -1.16
N GLY A 39 -11.51 -0.25 -2.05
CA GLY A 39 -10.42 -0.28 -3.02
C GLY A 39 -10.70 -1.18 -4.22
N MET A 40 -9.62 -1.59 -4.90
CA MET A 40 -9.71 -2.33 -6.16
C MET A 40 -9.69 -3.85 -5.98
N GLY A 41 -9.34 -4.35 -4.79
CA GLY A 41 -9.36 -5.78 -4.45
C GLY A 41 -10.74 -6.28 -4.02
N THR A 42 -10.87 -7.58 -3.79
CA THR A 42 -12.10 -8.17 -3.25
C THR A 42 -12.26 -7.77 -1.78
N PRO A 43 -13.39 -7.18 -1.35
CA PRO A 43 -13.59 -6.75 0.03
C PRO A 43 -13.32 -7.86 1.07
N CYS A 44 -12.43 -7.56 2.01
CA CYS A 44 -12.02 -8.43 3.10
C CYS A 44 -12.49 -7.84 4.45
N TYR A 45 -13.61 -8.35 4.96
CA TYR A 45 -14.16 -7.93 6.26
C TYR A 45 -13.56 -8.66 7.46
N ASN A 46 -12.72 -9.66 7.22
CA ASN A 46 -12.04 -10.48 8.22
C ASN A 46 -10.68 -9.91 8.67
N GLY A 47 -10.24 -8.78 8.12
CA GLY A 47 -8.97 -8.13 8.48
C GLY A 47 -7.83 -8.38 7.50
N ASN A 48 -8.07 -9.16 6.45
CA ASN A 48 -7.15 -9.26 5.32
C ASN A 48 -7.13 -7.94 4.53
N ILE A 49 -5.98 -7.60 3.96
CA ILE A 49 -5.83 -6.43 3.09
C ILE A 49 -6.29 -6.85 1.69
N SER A 50 -7.31 -6.22 1.13
CA SER A 50 -7.80 -6.56 -0.21
C SER A 50 -6.86 -6.02 -1.29
N SER A 51 -6.35 -4.81 -1.06
CA SER A 51 -5.47 -4.11 -1.99
C SER A 51 -4.69 -3.03 -1.28
N MET A 52 -3.63 -2.57 -1.93
CA MET A 52 -2.76 -1.52 -1.44
C MET A 52 -2.38 -0.61 -2.59
N THR A 53 -2.25 0.69 -2.31
CA THR A 53 -1.58 1.63 -3.22
C THR A 53 -0.39 2.29 -2.52
N TRP A 54 0.64 2.68 -3.28
CA TRP A 54 1.82 3.32 -2.74
C TRP A 54 2.56 4.19 -3.77
N LYS A 55 3.32 5.15 -3.25
CA LYS A 55 4.29 5.98 -4.01
C LYS A 55 5.51 6.31 -3.14
N ALA A 56 6.66 6.44 -3.78
CA ALA A 56 7.92 6.85 -3.20
C ALA A 56 8.16 8.36 -3.39
N GLY A 57 8.37 9.06 -2.29
CA GLY A 57 8.76 10.46 -2.25
C GLY A 57 7.80 11.35 -3.04
N SER A 58 8.38 12.12 -3.98
CA SER A 58 7.67 13.06 -4.83
C SER A 58 7.29 12.48 -6.20
N GLU A 59 7.36 11.15 -6.39
CA GLU A 59 6.95 10.58 -7.67
C GLU A 59 5.44 10.75 -7.89
N THR A 60 5.04 10.84 -9.16
CA THR A 60 3.65 10.99 -9.58
C THR A 60 2.97 9.65 -9.84
N THR A 61 3.75 8.60 -10.13
CA THR A 61 3.23 7.26 -10.42
C THR A 61 2.75 6.59 -9.15
N LEU A 62 1.44 6.40 -9.05
CA LEU A 62 0.84 5.58 -7.99
C LEU A 62 0.85 4.12 -8.42
N ARG A 63 1.47 3.27 -7.62
CA ARG A 63 1.52 1.81 -7.80
C ARG A 63 0.60 1.14 -6.79
N GLY A 64 0.37 -0.15 -6.94
CA GLY A 64 -0.42 -0.91 -6.01
C GLY A 64 -0.39 -2.41 -6.25
N TYR A 65 -1.10 -3.12 -5.39
CA TYR A 65 -1.28 -4.56 -5.45
C TYR A 65 -2.72 -4.91 -5.08
N LYS A 66 -3.24 -6.00 -5.64
CA LYS A 66 -4.43 -6.70 -5.14
C LYS A 66 -3.97 -8.02 -4.56
N PHE A 67 -4.53 -8.36 -3.41
CA PHE A 67 -4.24 -9.61 -2.74
C PHE A 67 -5.42 -10.55 -2.86
N THR A 68 -5.12 -11.81 -3.07
CA THR A 68 -6.08 -12.90 -3.07
C THR A 68 -5.70 -13.89 -1.98
N TYR A 69 -6.72 -14.59 -1.48
CA TYR A 69 -6.55 -15.50 -0.36
C TYR A 69 -7.26 -16.81 -0.67
N ASN A 70 -6.61 -17.92 -0.32
CA ASN A 70 -7.25 -19.23 -0.41
C ASN A 70 -8.25 -19.45 0.73
N GLY A 71 -8.94 -20.60 0.73
CA GLY A 71 -9.98 -20.92 1.71
C GLY A 71 -9.52 -20.98 3.18
N LEU A 72 -8.21 -20.99 3.43
CA LEU A 72 -7.61 -20.94 4.77
C LEU A 72 -7.14 -19.51 5.15
N SER A 73 -7.54 -18.49 4.39
CA SER A 73 -7.13 -17.09 4.59
C SER A 73 -5.62 -16.84 4.49
N ARG A 74 -4.88 -17.69 3.77
CA ARG A 74 -3.47 -17.46 3.43
C ARG A 74 -3.37 -16.78 2.07
N LEU A 75 -2.36 -15.93 1.89
CA LEU A 75 -2.07 -15.32 0.59
C LEU A 75 -1.98 -16.42 -0.48
N ASP A 76 -2.71 -16.20 -1.56
CA ASP A 76 -2.73 -17.07 -2.72
C ASP A 76 -1.70 -16.58 -3.74
N GLU A 77 -1.20 -17.47 -4.57
CA GLU A 77 -0.18 -17.15 -5.57
C GLU A 77 -0.69 -16.20 -6.68
N ASN A 78 -2.01 -16.04 -6.77
CA ASN A 78 -2.71 -15.26 -7.79
C ASN A 78 -2.75 -13.74 -7.52
N ASP A 79 -1.82 -13.21 -6.73
CA ASP A 79 -1.73 -11.79 -6.41
C ASP A 79 -1.40 -10.93 -7.65
N GLY A 80 -2.03 -9.75 -7.74
CA GLY A 80 -1.97 -8.91 -8.94
C GLY A 80 -1.30 -7.56 -8.70
N TYR A 81 -0.37 -7.14 -9.57
CA TYR A 81 0.20 -5.78 -9.54
C TYR A 81 -0.75 -4.74 -10.17
N LEU A 82 -0.68 -3.50 -9.69
CA LEU A 82 -1.45 -2.35 -10.17
C LEU A 82 -0.50 -1.16 -10.46
N THR A 83 -0.70 -0.51 -11.60
CA THR A 83 -0.28 0.88 -11.83
C THR A 83 -1.55 1.71 -12.00
N VAL A 84 -1.75 2.73 -11.17
CA VAL A 84 -3.00 3.52 -11.16
C VAL A 84 -3.00 4.58 -12.28
N THR A 85 -1.95 4.64 -13.11
CA THR A 85 -1.83 5.60 -14.21
C THR A 85 -2.67 5.23 -15.44
N ASP A 86 -3.05 3.97 -15.62
CA ASP A 86 -4.00 3.57 -16.66
C ASP A 86 -4.60 2.20 -16.26
N ALA A 87 -5.90 2.00 -16.51
CA ALA A 87 -6.61 0.75 -16.24
C ALA A 87 -6.16 -0.41 -17.16
N LYS A 88 -4.97 -0.31 -17.74
CA LYS A 88 -4.42 -1.19 -18.76
C LYS A 88 -3.01 -1.58 -18.38
N THR A 89 -2.95 -2.71 -17.69
CA THR A 89 -2.00 -3.83 -17.82
C THR A 89 -1.56 -4.30 -16.44
N HIS A 90 -2.29 -5.30 -15.95
CA HIS A 90 -1.95 -6.07 -14.76
C HIS A 90 -0.81 -7.00 -15.11
N TYR A 91 0.40 -6.71 -14.65
CA TYR A 91 1.51 -7.65 -14.77
C TYR A 91 1.52 -8.54 -13.53
N PHE A 92 1.28 -9.83 -13.73
CA PHE A 92 1.67 -10.83 -12.74
C PHE A 92 3.18 -10.74 -12.58
N ILE A 93 3.66 -10.52 -11.37
CA ILE A 93 5.07 -10.74 -11.08
C ILE A 93 5.19 -12.26 -10.97
N GLN A 94 5.50 -12.94 -12.08
CA GLN A 94 5.96 -14.31 -11.98
C GLN A 94 7.28 -14.27 -11.22
N ALA A 95 7.31 -14.87 -10.03
CA ALA A 95 8.56 -15.19 -9.37
C ALA A 95 9.41 -16.07 -10.33
N PRO A 96 10.75 -15.93 -10.32
CA PRO A 96 11.63 -16.66 -11.23
C PRO A 96 11.49 -18.18 -11.11
#